data_AF-A0A7Y6E2F0-F1
#
_entry.id   AF-A0A7Y6E2F0-F1
#
_cell.length_a   1.000
_cell.length_b   1.000
_cell.length_c   1.000
_cell.angle_alpha   90.00
_cell.angle_beta   90.00
_cell.angle_gamma   90.00
#
_symmetry.space_group_name_H-M   'P 1'
#
loop_
_entity.id
_entity.type
_entity.pdbx_description
1 polymer ?
#
loop_
_entity_poly.entity_id
_entity_poly.type
_entity_poly.pdbx_seq_one_letter_code
_entity_poly.pdbx_strand_id
1 'polypeptide(L)'
;AMAGHAVIGRPREGDAQSQREQSGVRGADDALLTELADANRRYAERFGHVFLICATGRTAAEMLAALRARLGNDAATEREIAREELRKINRIRLEKLVQA
;
A
#
# COMPACT_ATOMS: atom_id res chain seq x y z
N ALA A 1 -13.83 2.60 -3.14
CA ALA A 1 -12.86 1.60 -2.67
C ALA A 1 -11.54 2.24 -2.22
N MET A 2 -10.79 2.90 -3.12
CA MET A 2 -9.45 3.47 -2.81
C MET A 2 -9.42 4.43 -1.61
N ALA A 3 -10.43 5.30 -1.45
CA ALA A 3 -10.52 6.26 -0.33
C ALA A 3 -10.62 5.60 1.07
N GLY A 4 -10.98 4.32 1.13
CA GLY A 4 -11.05 3.56 2.37
C GLY A 4 -9.70 3.05 2.88
N HIS A 5 -8.66 3.04 2.05
CA HIS A 5 -7.36 2.47 2.41
C HIS A 5 -6.46 3.49 3.14
N ALA A 6 -5.74 3.02 4.14
CA ALA A 6 -4.70 3.80 4.81
C ALA A 6 -3.45 3.92 3.93
N VAL A 7 -2.69 5.00 4.13
CA VAL A 7 -1.41 5.22 3.44
C VAL A 7 -0.38 4.20 3.92
N ILE A 8 0.43 3.67 3.00
CA ILE A 8 1.49 2.73 3.34
C ILE A 8 2.49 3.38 4.31
N GLY A 9 2.77 2.71 5.43
CA GLY A 9 3.66 3.22 6.48
C GLY A 9 2.99 4.18 7.48
N ARG A 10 1.69 4.48 7.29
CA ARG A 10 0.89 5.30 8.20
C ARG A 10 -0.52 4.69 8.38
N PRO A 11 -0.63 3.51 9.01
CA PRO A 11 -1.94 2.93 9.32
C PRO A 11 -2.72 3.88 10.24
N ARG A 12 -4.05 3.94 10.05
CA ARG A 12 -4.92 4.75 10.92
C ARG A 12 -4.90 4.16 12.35
N GLU A 13 -4.94 5.02 13.36
CA GLU A 13 -5.12 4.57 14.73
C GLU A 13 -6.42 3.78 14.87
N GLY A 14 -6.39 2.68 15.64
CA GLY A 14 -7.53 1.76 15.78
C GLY A 14 -7.77 0.81 14.60
N ASP A 15 -7.12 0.99 13.44
CA ASP A 15 -7.25 0.08 12.29
C ASP A 15 -6.30 -1.14 12.43
N ALA A 16 -6.68 -2.06 13.31
CA ALA A 16 -5.91 -3.28 13.58
C ALA A 16 -5.70 -4.14 12.32
N GLN A 17 -6.60 -4.05 11.34
CA GLN A 17 -6.48 -4.77 10.08
C GLN A 17 -5.39 -4.17 9.20
N SER A 18 -5.41 -2.85 8.97
CA SER A 18 -4.36 -2.16 8.22
C SER A 18 -2.99 -2.33 8.88
N GLN A 19 -2.92 -2.31 10.22
CA GLN A 19 -1.69 -2.54 10.96
C GLN A 19 -1.12 -3.95 10.73
N ARG A 20 -1.98 -4.98 10.64
CA ARG A 20 -1.56 -6.35 10.30
C ARG A 20 -1.14 -6.48 8.85
N GLU A 21 -1.90 -5.88 7.93
CA GLU A 21 -1.63 -5.96 6.49
C GLU A 21 -0.29 -5.30 6.11
N GLN A 22 0.09 -4.22 6.79
CA GLN A 22 1.32 -3.48 6.54
C GLN A 22 2.40 -3.75 7.61
N SER A 23 2.38 -4.91 8.26
CA SER A 23 3.30 -5.22 9.37
C SER A 23 4.78 -5.15 8.99
N GLY A 24 5.12 -5.31 7.71
CA GLY A 24 6.50 -5.20 7.21
C GLY A 24 7.08 -3.78 7.19
N VAL A 25 6.33 -2.77 7.65
CA VAL A 25 6.89 -1.44 7.96
C VAL A 25 7.46 -1.33 9.38
N ARG A 26 7.15 -2.30 10.26
CA ARG A 26 7.64 -2.28 11.64
C ARG A 26 9.16 -2.49 11.66
N GLY A 27 9.87 -1.63 12.38
CA GLY A 27 11.32 -1.68 12.49
C GLY A 27 12.07 -1.20 11.25
N ALA A 28 11.39 -0.63 10.26
CA ALA A 28 12.03 0.12 9.19
C ALA A 28 12.74 1.35 9.76
N ASP A 29 13.92 1.68 9.21
CA ASP A 29 14.63 2.88 9.61
C ASP A 29 13.88 4.17 9.21
N ASP A 30 14.16 5.26 9.92
CA ASP A 30 13.45 6.54 9.74
C ASP A 30 13.71 7.15 8.35
N ALA A 31 14.87 6.89 7.74
CA ALA A 31 15.20 7.36 6.41
C ALA A 31 14.30 6.69 5.36
N LEU A 32 14.13 5.38 5.45
CA LEU A 32 13.27 4.57 4.59
C LEU A 32 11.80 4.97 4.75
N LEU A 33 11.34 5.21 5.98
CA LEU A 33 9.98 5.71 6.23
C LEU A 33 9.77 7.11 5.66
N THR A 34 10.78 7.97 5.71
CA THR A 34 10.75 9.30 5.11
C THR A 34 10.67 9.21 3.58
N GLU A 35 11.48 8.36 2.96
CA GLU A 35 11.43 8.12 1.51
C GLU A 35 10.08 7.54 1.07
N LEU A 36 9.51 6.63 1.87
CA LEU A 36 8.19 6.05 1.62
C LEU A 36 7.08 7.11 1.73
N ALA A 37 7.17 8.03 2.70
CA ALA A 37 6.22 9.12 2.83
C ALA A 37 6.29 10.09 1.65
N ASP A 38 7.50 10.49 1.21
CA ASP A 38 7.68 11.38 0.06
C ASP A 38 7.18 10.72 -1.24
N ALA A 39 7.53 9.46 -1.46
CA ALA A 39 7.08 8.73 -2.64
C ALA A 39 5.55 8.55 -2.67
N ASN A 40 4.91 8.35 -1.51
CA ASN A 40 3.45 8.27 -1.42
C ASN A 40 2.79 9.61 -1.79
N ARG A 41 3.36 10.72 -1.32
CA ARG A 41 2.89 12.07 -1.66
C ARG A 41 2.96 12.33 -3.16
N ARG A 42 4.12 12.06 -3.78
CA ARG A 42 4.33 12.21 -5.23
C ARG A 42 3.38 11.34 -6.04
N TYR A 43 3.13 10.12 -5.56
CA TYR A 43 2.18 9.21 -6.20
C TYR A 43 0.75 9.77 -6.15
N ALA A 44 0.32 10.26 -4.98
CA ALA A 44 -1.01 10.84 -4.81
C ALA A 44 -1.20 12.10 -5.67
N GLU A 45 -0.18 12.97 -5.75
CA GLU A 45 -0.17 14.14 -6.63
C GLU A 45 -0.32 13.74 -8.11
N ARG A 46 0.36 12.66 -8.55
CA ARG A 46 0.33 12.21 -9.95
C ARG A 46 -0.96 11.49 -10.34
N PHE A 47 -1.45 10.59 -9.50
CA PHE A 47 -2.56 9.69 -9.85
C PHE A 47 -3.90 10.04 -9.19
N GLY A 48 -3.93 11.02 -8.27
CA GLY A 48 -5.14 11.51 -7.61
C GLY A 48 -5.73 10.56 -6.57
N HIS A 49 -4.98 9.55 -6.13
CA HIS A 49 -5.39 8.61 -5.09
C HIS A 49 -4.19 8.03 -4.35
N VAL A 50 -4.44 7.40 -3.19
CA VAL A 50 -3.40 6.71 -2.42
C VAL A 50 -2.74 5.60 -3.25
N PHE A 51 -1.46 5.34 -2.97
CA PHE A 51 -0.78 4.15 -3.46
C PHE A 51 -1.41 2.91 -2.86
N LEU A 52 -1.84 1.98 -3.71
CA LEU A 52 -2.43 0.73 -3.28
C LEU A 52 -1.54 -0.44 -3.67
N ILE A 53 -1.16 -1.23 -2.68
CA ILE A 53 -0.42 -2.49 -2.85
C ILE A 53 -0.91 -3.48 -1.79
N CYS A 54 -0.96 -4.76 -2.13
CA CYS A 54 -1.15 -5.84 -1.19
C CYS A 54 0.09 -5.94 -0.28
N ALA A 55 0.09 -5.21 0.83
CA ALA A 55 1.25 -5.11 1.72
C ALA A 55 1.58 -6.42 2.48
N THR A 56 0.65 -7.37 2.54
CA THR A 56 0.85 -8.64 3.25
C THR A 56 2.09 -9.37 2.72
N GLY A 57 3.03 -9.66 3.62
CA GLY A 57 4.28 -10.37 3.32
C GLY A 57 5.37 -9.50 2.69
N ARG A 58 5.16 -8.19 2.52
CA ARG A 58 6.16 -7.27 1.93
C ARG A 58 6.83 -6.42 3.00
N THR A 59 8.13 -6.21 2.84
CA THR A 59 8.94 -5.26 3.61
C THR A 59 8.69 -3.81 3.18
N ALA A 60 9.04 -2.84 4.03
CA ALA A 60 9.03 -1.42 3.67
C ALA A 60 9.86 -1.12 2.41
N ALA A 61 11.03 -1.73 2.28
CA ALA A 61 11.92 -1.54 1.13
C ALA A 61 11.29 -2.04 -0.18
N GLU A 62 10.64 -3.21 -0.17
CA GLU A 62 9.92 -3.73 -1.34
C GLU A 62 8.72 -2.86 -1.71
N MET A 63 7.99 -2.35 -0.71
CA MET A 63 6.88 -1.43 -0.95
C MET A 63 7.36 -0.10 -1.55
N LEU A 64 8.48 0.44 -1.07
CA LEU A 64 9.10 1.65 -1.63
C LEU A 64 9.58 1.40 -3.07
N ALA A 65 10.24 0.27 -3.33
CA ALA A 65 10.70 -0.09 -4.67
C ALA A 65 9.54 -0.20 -5.66
N ALA A 66 8.46 -0.89 -5.26
CA ALA A 66 7.24 -1.00 -6.07
C ALA A 66 6.58 0.36 -6.33
N LEU A 67 6.52 1.21 -5.32
CA LEU A 67 5.99 2.57 -5.42
C LEU A 67 6.81 3.42 -6.40
N ARG A 68 8.15 3.38 -6.30
CA ARG A 68 9.05 4.09 -7.21
C ARG A 68 8.93 3.63 -8.66
N ALA A 69 8.84 2.33 -8.89
CA ALA A 69 8.62 1.79 -10.23
C ALA A 69 7.28 2.26 -10.82
N ARG A 70 6.21 2.22 -10.02
CA ARG A 70 4.86 2.59 -10.46
C ARG A 70 4.65 4.07 -10.72
N LEU A 71 5.49 4.94 -10.14
CA LEU A 71 5.53 6.36 -10.53
C LEU A 71 5.88 6.59 -12.01
N GLY A 72 6.52 5.62 -12.67
CA GLY A 72 6.83 5.68 -14.10
C GLY A 72 5.66 5.35 -15.03
N ASN A 73 4.59 4.75 -14.50
CA ASN A 73 3.46 4.27 -15.31
C ASN A 73 2.62 5.42 -15.88
N ASP A 74 1.97 5.16 -17.01
CA ASP A 74 0.81 5.95 -17.44
C ASP A 74 -0.40 5.65 -16.54
N ALA A 75 -1.40 6.54 -16.57
CA ALA A 75 -2.56 6.46 -15.69
C ALA A 75 -3.47 5.24 -15.96
N ALA A 76 -3.52 4.73 -17.19
CA ALA A 76 -4.35 3.57 -17.53
C ALA A 76 -3.71 2.29 -16.99
N THR A 77 -2.43 2.11 -17.24
CA THR A 77 -1.61 1.02 -16.70
C THR A 77 -1.67 0.99 -15.18
N GLU A 78 -1.46 2.14 -14.52
CA GLU A 78 -1.47 2.22 -13.07
C GLU A 78 -2.86 1.90 -12.47
N ARG A 79 -3.93 2.30 -13.15
CA ARG A 79 -5.29 1.99 -12.73
C ARG A 79 -5.57 0.49 -12.78
N GLU A 80 -5.10 -0.24 -13.79
CA GLU A 80 -5.25 -1.69 -13.83
C GLU A 80 -4.45 -2.38 -12.72
N ILE A 81 -3.20 -1.98 -12.51
CA ILE A 81 -2.37 -2.51 -11.42
C ILE A 81 -3.04 -2.28 -10.06
N ALA A 82 -3.53 -1.06 -9.80
CA ALA A 82 -4.22 -0.75 -8.56
C ALA A 82 -5.47 -1.63 -8.34
N ARG A 83 -6.22 -1.95 -9.40
CA ARG A 83 -7.37 -2.86 -9.33
C ARG A 83 -6.94 -4.28 -8.98
N GLU A 84 -5.85 -4.77 -9.56
CA GLU A 84 -5.31 -6.10 -9.21
C GLU A 84 -4.84 -6.17 -7.77
N GLU A 85 -4.14 -5.13 -7.28
CA GLU A 85 -3.75 -5.05 -5.88
C GLU A 85 -4.96 -5.04 -4.95
N LEU A 86 -6.03 -4.31 -5.30
CA LEU A 86 -7.28 -4.33 -4.56
C LEU A 86 -7.92 -5.72 -4.51
N ARG A 87 -7.91 -6.46 -5.64
CA ARG A 87 -8.40 -7.85 -5.69
C ARG A 87 -7.61 -8.76 -4.76
N LYS A 88 -6.27 -8.64 -4.75
CA LYS A 88 -5.38 -9.41 -3.86
C LYS A 88 -5.69 -9.14 -2.39
N ILE A 89 -5.84 -7.87 -2.02
CA ILE A 89 -6.20 -7.46 -0.66
C ILE A 89 -7.55 -8.06 -0.26
N ASN A 90 -8.59 -7.86 -1.09
CA ASN A 90 -9.93 -8.37 -0.79
C ASN A 90 -9.96 -9.89 -0.66
N ARG A 91 -9.23 -10.62 -1.49
CA ARG A 91 -9.11 -12.08 -1.39
C ARG A 91 -8.57 -12.50 -0.03
N ILE A 92 -7.44 -11.94 0.42
CA ILE A 92 -6.84 -12.26 1.73
C ILE A 92 -7.83 -11.94 2.87
N ARG A 93 -8.56 -10.84 2.76
CA ARG A 93 -9.56 -10.43 3.76
C ARG A 93 -10.72 -11.43 3.84
N LEU A 94 -11.24 -11.86 2.68
CA LEU A 94 -12.31 -12.86 2.61
C LEU A 94 -11.83 -14.22 3.11
N GLU A 95 -10.63 -14.67 2.73
CA GLU A 95 -10.03 -15.93 3.22
C GLU A 95 -9.93 -15.94 4.75
N LYS A 96 -9.55 -14.82 5.38
CA LYS A 96 -9.52 -14.69 6.84
C LYS A 96 -10.89 -14.72 7.50
N LEU A 97 -11.94 -14.22 6.83
CA LEU A 97 -13.30 -14.24 7.36
C LEU A 97 -13.93 -15.62 7.34
N VAL A 98 -13.57 -16.48 6.38
CA VAL A 98 -14.11 -17.86 6.28
C VAL A 98 -13.31 -18.88 7.10
N GLN A 99 -12.10 -18.52 7.55
CA GLN A 99 -11.26 -19.33 8.44
C GLN A 99 -11.46 -19.01 9.93
N ALA A 100 -12.22 -17.95 10.23
CA ALA A 100 -12.58 -17.54 11.59
C ALA A 100 -13.88 -18.22 12.04
#